data_AF-A0A9E4JD87-F1
#
_entry.id   AF-A0A9E4JD87-F1
#
_cell.length_a   1.000
_cell.length_b   1.000
_cell.length_c   1.000
_cell.angle_alpha   90.00
_cell.angle_beta   90.00
_cell.angle_gamma   90.00
#
_symmetry.space_group_name_H-M   'P 1'
#
loop_
_entity.id
_entity.type
_entity.pdbx_description
1 polymer ?
#
loop_
_entity_poly.entity_id
_entity_poly.type
_entity_poly.pdbx_seq_one_letter_code
_entity_poly.pdbx_strand_id
1 'polypeptide(L)'
;MFGISVVYDGEDVNPPCSNTTIYEFQNGKSALFQLYLVPTKPGYCKQIAKFIFEINPQKQNFLFNRLPKYLQTGIKHLFSYKQSDQDISMLHFNSDELTEDKKWQKSYFMPSLADVGIVTFRKWLDEFAGGKPEWQVVTEAPVQELNDEQLFDRWHRHTKHCPSCRKSLILIDKIKDFCQNITAILAVFALVLIAINLPVKIVLIPILLGILSLILSYKLDSVRQGFLTSIPQKGLPEVKLY
;
A
#
# COMPACT_ATOMS: atom_id res chain seq x y z
N MET A 1 20.86 15.81 14.03
CA MET A 1 20.61 16.38 12.69
C MET A 1 21.09 15.35 11.68
N PHE A 2 20.22 14.41 11.28
CA PHE A 2 20.58 13.37 10.33
C PHE A 2 20.32 13.91 8.92
N GLY A 3 21.37 14.50 8.32
CA GLY A 3 21.34 14.88 6.91
C GLY A 3 21.40 13.62 6.06
N ILE A 4 20.35 13.35 5.29
CA ILE A 4 20.39 12.38 4.20
C ILE A 4 20.96 13.15 3.00
N SER A 5 22.24 12.96 2.70
CA SER A 5 22.78 13.33 1.38
C SER A 5 22.29 12.29 0.39
N VAL A 6 21.30 12.66 -0.43
CA VAL A 6 20.88 11.88 -1.60
C VAL A 6 21.85 12.26 -2.72
N VAL A 7 22.78 11.37 -3.04
CA VAL A 7 23.55 11.47 -4.29
C VAL A 7 22.65 10.87 -5.38
N TYR A 8 22.18 11.71 -6.30
CA TYR A 8 21.46 11.28 -7.49
C TYR A 8 22.51 10.83 -8.52
N ASP A 9 22.81 9.53 -8.55
CA ASP A 9 23.55 8.94 -9.67
C ASP A 9 22.57 8.12 -10.52
N GLY A 10 22.25 8.65 -11.70
CA GLY A 10 21.59 7.95 -12.82
C GLY A 10 20.16 7.46 -12.59
N GLU A 11 19.16 8.24 -12.97
CA GLU A 11 17.86 7.68 -13.36
C GLU A 11 17.93 7.23 -14.82
N ASP A 12 18.00 5.91 -15.04
CA ASP A 12 17.92 5.33 -16.39
C ASP A 12 16.45 5.06 -16.75
N VAL A 13 15.90 5.93 -17.61
CA VAL A 13 14.59 5.75 -18.23
C VAL A 13 14.77 4.90 -19.49
N ASN A 14 14.45 3.61 -19.40
CA ASN A 14 14.42 2.72 -20.57
C ASN A 14 13.02 2.78 -21.24
N PRO A 15 12.93 2.90 -22.57
CA PRO A 15 11.68 3.15 -23.27
C PRO A 15 10.62 2.05 -23.08
N PRO A 16 9.31 2.36 -22.97
CA PRO A 16 8.71 3.64 -22.54
C PRO A 16 8.10 3.58 -21.12
N CYS A 17 8.28 2.47 -20.39
CA CYS A 17 7.51 2.20 -19.18
C CYS A 17 8.32 1.79 -17.95
N SER A 18 9.66 1.91 -17.98
CA SER A 18 10.51 1.48 -16.86
C SER A 18 11.32 2.65 -16.31
N ASN A 19 11.15 2.95 -15.03
CA ASN A 19 12.04 3.82 -14.27
C ASN A 19 12.86 2.95 -13.31
N THR A 20 14.18 3.07 -13.37
CA THR A 20 15.09 2.43 -12.40
C THR A 20 15.86 3.52 -11.68
N THR A 21 15.80 3.49 -10.35
CA THR A 21 16.57 4.35 -9.46
C THR A 21 17.47 3.49 -8.59
N ILE A 22 18.76 3.80 -8.59
CA ILE A 22 19.74 3.16 -7.72
C ILE A 22 20.17 4.20 -6.69
N TYR A 23 19.95 3.91 -5.42
CA TYR A 23 20.41 4.74 -4.32
C TYR A 23 21.69 4.17 -3.75
N GLU A 24 22.77 4.93 -3.82
CA GLU A 24 24.01 4.62 -3.13
C GLU A 24 24.10 5.42 -1.83
N PHE A 25 24.33 4.73 -0.72
CA PHE A 25 24.44 5.32 0.60
C PHE A 25 25.90 5.50 0.98
N GLN A 26 26.19 6.53 1.78
CA GLN A 26 27.55 6.82 2.30
C GLN A 26 28.23 5.64 3.02
N ASN A 27 27.47 4.64 3.47
CA ASN A 27 27.98 3.43 4.10
C ASN A 27 28.35 2.32 3.10
N GLY A 28 28.40 2.62 1.80
CA GLY A 28 28.75 1.70 0.72
C GLY A 28 27.65 0.73 0.32
N LYS A 29 26.42 0.90 0.84
CA LYS A 29 25.28 0.06 0.47
C LYS A 29 24.51 0.65 -0.68
N SER A 30 23.78 -0.22 -1.37
CA SER A 30 22.87 0.17 -2.43
C SER A 30 21.42 -0.23 -2.16
N ALA A 31 20.48 0.51 -2.75
CA ALA A 31 19.10 0.08 -2.90
C ALA A 31 18.63 0.33 -4.33
N LEU A 32 18.00 -0.67 -4.94
CA LEU A 32 17.43 -0.57 -6.28
C LEU A 32 15.91 -0.52 -6.18
N PHE A 33 15.36 0.50 -6.83
CA PHE A 33 13.94 0.73 -6.99
C PHE A 33 13.66 0.68 -8.48
N GLN A 34 12.84 -0.27 -8.90
CA GLN A 34 12.48 -0.43 -10.29
C GLN A 34 10.97 -0.46 -10.42
N LEU A 35 10.45 0.49 -11.19
CA LEU A 35 9.03 0.71 -11.40
C LEU A 35 8.71 0.52 -12.88
N TYR A 36 7.78 -0.37 -13.16
CA TYR A 36 7.17 -0.52 -14.48
C TYR A 36 5.73 -0.01 -14.47
N LEU A 37 5.38 0.80 -15.46
CA LEU A 37 4.03 1.33 -15.67
C LEU A 37 3.52 0.89 -17.04
N VAL A 38 2.92 -0.29 -17.12
CA VAL A 38 2.51 -0.91 -18.39
C VAL A 38 1.08 -0.50 -18.73
N PRO A 39 0.84 0.31 -19.78
CA PRO A 39 -0.51 0.64 -20.23
C PRO A 39 -1.26 -0.64 -20.64
N THR A 40 -2.51 -0.78 -20.21
CA THR A 40 -3.33 -1.97 -20.54
C THR A 40 -4.51 -1.62 -21.41
N LYS A 41 -5.21 -0.54 -21.06
CA LYS A 41 -6.31 0.07 -21.80
C LYS A 41 -6.41 1.55 -21.40
N PRO A 42 -7.12 2.40 -22.15
CA PRO A 42 -7.26 3.82 -21.81
C PRO A 42 -7.78 4.02 -20.37
N GLY A 43 -7.08 4.84 -19.59
CA GLY A 43 -7.35 5.06 -18.17
C GLY A 43 -6.79 4.01 -17.20
N TYR A 44 -6.13 2.94 -17.69
CA TYR A 44 -5.64 1.86 -16.84
C TYR A 44 -4.20 1.45 -17.17
N CYS A 45 -3.34 1.47 -16.16
CA CYS A 45 -1.99 0.93 -16.22
C CYS A 45 -1.79 -0.17 -15.17
N LYS A 46 -0.92 -1.12 -15.47
CA LYS A 46 -0.40 -2.08 -14.50
C LYS A 46 0.91 -1.55 -13.95
N GLN A 47 0.91 -1.26 -12.65
CA GLN A 47 2.10 -0.91 -11.90
C GLN A 47 2.80 -2.18 -11.40
N ILE A 48 4.09 -2.33 -11.69
CA ILE A 48 4.93 -3.40 -11.15
C ILE A 48 6.12 -2.75 -10.48
N ALA A 49 6.22 -2.89 -9.15
CA ALA A 49 7.31 -2.32 -8.38
C ALA A 49 8.20 -3.43 -7.82
N LYS A 50 9.51 -3.25 -7.98
CA LYS A 50 10.55 -4.13 -7.48
C LYS A 50 11.49 -3.31 -6.60
N PHE A 51 11.63 -3.75 -5.36
CA PHE A 51 12.49 -3.13 -4.36
C PHE A 51 13.55 -4.14 -3.94
N ILE A 52 14.82 -3.80 -4.16
CA ILE A 52 15.97 -4.57 -3.69
C ILE A 52 16.75 -3.69 -2.73
N PHE A 53 16.94 -4.17 -1.52
CA PHE A 53 17.73 -3.47 -0.52
C PHE A 53 18.93 -4.33 -0.14
N GLU A 54 20.10 -3.72 -0.06
CA GLU A 54 21.26 -4.34 0.57
C GLU A 54 21.13 -4.20 2.09
N ILE A 55 20.44 -5.16 2.72
CA ILE A 55 20.10 -5.09 4.14
C ILE A 55 21.27 -5.57 4.99
N ASN A 56 21.60 -4.84 6.07
CA ASN A 56 22.51 -5.35 7.11
C ASN A 56 21.77 -6.40 7.97
N PRO A 57 22.21 -7.67 7.99
CA PRO A 57 21.57 -8.71 8.78
C PRO A 57 21.55 -8.43 10.29
N GLN A 58 22.45 -7.58 10.81
CA GLN A 58 22.57 -7.30 12.26
C GLN A 58 21.46 -6.39 12.83
N LYS A 59 20.68 -5.68 12.00
CA LYS A 59 19.62 -4.75 12.45
C LYS A 59 18.19 -5.24 12.20
N GLN A 60 18.00 -6.53 11.90
CA GLN A 60 16.66 -7.06 11.71
C GLN A 60 15.99 -7.44 13.04
N ASN A 61 14.72 -7.06 13.19
CA ASN A 61 13.90 -7.43 14.33
C ASN A 61 13.80 -8.95 14.42
N PHE A 62 14.43 -9.55 15.44
CA PHE A 62 14.45 -10.99 15.66
C PHE A 62 13.05 -11.64 15.63
N LEU A 63 12.05 -10.96 16.20
CA LEU A 63 10.65 -11.39 16.18
C LEU A 63 10.05 -11.44 14.78
N PHE A 64 10.40 -10.48 13.92
CA PHE A 64 9.91 -10.44 12.53
C PHE A 64 10.49 -11.59 11.71
N ASN A 65 11.75 -11.94 11.95
CA ASN A 65 12.44 -13.03 11.23
C ASN A 65 11.88 -14.41 11.57
N ARG A 66 11.20 -14.57 12.72
CA ARG A 66 10.51 -15.82 13.08
C ARG A 66 9.17 -16.00 12.38
N LEU A 67 8.60 -14.95 11.80
CA LEU A 67 7.34 -15.06 11.08
C LEU A 67 7.54 -15.86 9.78
N PRO A 68 6.51 -16.58 9.31
CA PRO A 68 6.57 -17.22 8.00
C PRO A 68 6.91 -16.21 6.89
N LYS A 69 7.73 -16.62 5.90
CA LYS A 69 8.18 -15.74 4.80
C LYS A 69 7.02 -15.03 4.07
N TYR A 70 5.89 -15.72 3.90
CA TYR A 70 4.71 -15.12 3.26
C TYR A 70 4.11 -13.98 4.11
N LEU A 71 4.11 -14.13 5.44
CA LEU A 71 3.61 -13.12 6.37
C LEU A 71 4.55 -11.92 6.45
N GLN A 72 5.87 -12.17 6.48
CA GLN A 72 6.86 -11.11 6.38
C GLN A 72 6.64 -10.27 5.10
N THR A 73 6.44 -10.95 3.96
CA THR A 73 6.18 -10.30 2.67
C THR A 73 4.87 -9.52 2.69
N GLY A 74 3.80 -10.11 3.23
CA GLY A 74 2.50 -9.45 3.36
C GLY A 74 2.56 -8.18 4.21
N ILE A 75 3.28 -8.23 5.33
CA ILE A 75 3.50 -7.07 6.21
C ILE A 75 4.34 -6.00 5.51
N LYS A 76 5.41 -6.37 4.78
CA LYS A 76 6.20 -5.41 4.00
C LYS A 76 5.33 -4.69 2.98
N HIS A 77 4.49 -5.41 2.23
CA HIS A 77 3.58 -4.79 1.28
C HIS A 77 2.58 -3.85 1.96
N LEU A 78 2.04 -4.20 3.14
CA LEU A 78 1.16 -3.29 3.92
C LEU A 78 1.81 -1.92 4.16
N PHE A 79 3.09 -1.90 4.52
CA PHE A 79 3.81 -0.64 4.73
C PHE A 79 4.01 0.14 3.43
N SER A 80 4.26 -0.54 2.32
CA SER A 80 4.44 0.09 1.01
C SER A 80 3.14 0.62 0.39
N TYR A 81 1.98 0.05 0.73
CA TYR A 81 0.70 0.49 0.15
C TYR A 81 0.35 1.93 0.47
N LYS A 82 0.72 2.43 1.66
CA LYS A 82 0.41 3.81 2.06
C LYS A 82 0.95 4.83 1.04
N GLN A 83 2.15 4.59 0.52
CA GLN A 83 2.72 5.44 -0.53
C GLN A 83 1.95 5.29 -1.85
N SER A 84 1.74 4.04 -2.28
CA SER A 84 1.03 3.75 -3.53
C SER A 84 -0.39 4.30 -3.58
N ASP A 85 -1.11 4.32 -2.44
CA ASP A 85 -2.47 4.85 -2.39
C ASP A 85 -2.51 6.38 -2.49
N GLN A 86 -1.49 7.09 -1.99
CA GLN A 86 -1.36 8.54 -2.20
C GLN A 86 -1.15 8.85 -3.69
N ASP A 87 -0.24 8.12 -4.33
CA ASP A 87 0.06 8.30 -5.75
C ASP A 87 -1.18 8.04 -6.61
N ILE A 88 -1.96 7.01 -6.30
CA ILE A 88 -3.17 6.65 -7.07
C ILE A 88 -4.28 7.70 -6.96
N SER A 89 -4.49 8.29 -5.77
CA SER A 89 -5.45 9.40 -5.66
C SER A 89 -5.07 10.60 -6.52
N MET A 90 -3.77 10.93 -6.56
CA MET A 90 -3.27 12.03 -7.39
C MET A 90 -3.40 11.69 -8.88
N LEU A 91 -2.98 10.48 -9.29
CA LEU A 91 -3.05 10.04 -10.68
C LEU A 91 -4.48 9.98 -11.22
N HIS A 92 -5.44 9.52 -10.41
CA HIS A 92 -6.86 9.46 -10.77
C HIS A 92 -7.44 10.85 -11.00
N PHE A 93 -7.20 11.79 -10.07
CA PHE A 93 -7.67 13.18 -10.19
C PHE A 93 -7.16 13.89 -11.46
N ASN A 94 -5.91 13.64 -11.85
CA ASN A 94 -5.30 14.28 -13.02
C ASN A 94 -5.67 13.56 -14.34
N SER A 95 -6.32 12.40 -14.30
CA SER A 95 -6.63 11.62 -15.51
C SER A 95 -7.81 12.17 -16.30
N ASP A 96 -8.75 12.87 -15.63
CA ASP A 96 -9.93 13.45 -16.27
C ASP A 96 -9.58 14.63 -17.20
N GLU A 97 -8.53 15.40 -16.88
CA GLU A 97 -8.05 16.53 -17.69
C GLU A 97 -7.44 16.11 -19.05
N LEU A 98 -7.14 14.82 -19.24
CA LEU A 98 -6.51 14.26 -20.44
C LEU A 98 -7.51 13.70 -21.46
N THR A 99 -8.81 13.72 -21.16
CA THR A 99 -9.86 13.08 -21.97
C THR A 99 -10.42 13.96 -23.09
N GLU A 100 -10.05 15.24 -23.14
CA GLU A 100 -10.40 16.15 -24.24
C GLU A 100 -9.23 16.35 -25.20
N ASP A 101 -9.52 16.68 -26.47
CA ASP A 101 -8.61 17.16 -27.54
C ASP A 101 -7.81 18.44 -27.18
N LYS A 102 -7.71 18.75 -25.88
CA LYS A 102 -6.90 19.83 -25.33
C LYS A 102 -5.43 19.47 -25.47
N LYS A 103 -4.73 20.27 -26.27
CA LYS A 103 -3.27 20.36 -26.29
C LYS A 103 -2.72 20.37 -24.86
N TRP A 104 -1.89 19.38 -24.49
CA TRP A 104 -1.32 19.22 -23.14
C TRP A 104 -0.60 20.49 -22.64
N GLN A 105 -0.12 21.33 -23.56
CA GLN A 105 0.48 22.63 -23.28
C GLN A 105 -0.47 23.62 -22.61
N LYS A 106 -1.79 23.38 -22.66
CA LYS A 106 -2.80 24.19 -21.96
C LYS A 106 -3.24 23.59 -20.62
N SER A 107 -3.05 22.29 -20.42
CA SER A 107 -3.45 21.60 -19.18
C SER A 107 -2.33 21.57 -18.13
N TYR A 108 -1.06 21.49 -18.55
CA TYR A 108 0.07 21.28 -17.63
C TYR A 108 1.14 22.38 -17.67
N PHE A 109 0.83 23.58 -18.20
CA PHE A 109 1.81 24.65 -18.25
C PHE A 109 1.93 25.37 -16.92
N MET A 110 2.92 24.96 -16.14
CA MET A 110 3.47 25.75 -15.05
C MET A 110 4.81 26.35 -15.51
N PRO A 111 5.00 27.68 -15.43
CA PRO A 111 6.23 28.33 -15.91
C PRO A 111 7.36 28.22 -14.87
N SER A 112 7.71 27.00 -14.44
CA SER A 112 8.78 26.73 -13.48
C SER A 112 9.90 25.90 -14.10
N LEU A 113 11.14 26.11 -13.63
CA LEU A 113 12.27 25.26 -14.00
C LEU A 113 12.07 23.80 -13.56
N ALA A 114 11.22 23.56 -12.56
CA ALA A 114 10.87 22.21 -12.12
C ALA A 114 10.12 21.39 -13.19
N ASP A 115 9.43 22.05 -14.13
CA ASP A 115 8.58 21.37 -15.13
C ASP A 115 9.32 21.00 -16.41
N VAL A 116 10.60 21.35 -16.52
CA VAL A 116 11.42 21.08 -17.73
C VAL A 116 11.43 19.58 -18.05
N GLY A 117 11.48 18.71 -17.04
CA GLY A 117 11.42 17.26 -17.23
C GLY A 117 10.10 16.80 -17.84
N ILE A 118 8.97 17.30 -17.33
CA ILE A 118 7.63 16.96 -17.82
C ILE A 118 7.45 17.44 -19.27
N VAL A 119 7.85 18.69 -19.56
CA VAL A 119 7.77 19.29 -20.90
C VAL A 119 8.64 18.51 -21.90
N THR A 120 9.85 18.13 -21.50
CA THR A 120 10.77 17.36 -22.35
C THR A 120 10.20 15.97 -22.64
N PHE A 121 9.69 15.28 -21.61
CA PHE A 121 9.05 13.99 -21.77
C PHE A 121 7.83 14.05 -22.69
N ARG A 122 6.96 15.06 -22.55
CA ARG A 122 5.78 15.23 -23.40
C ARG A 122 6.15 15.50 -24.86
N LYS A 123 7.14 16.35 -25.13
CA LYS A 123 7.66 16.58 -26.48
C LYS A 123 8.22 15.29 -27.09
N TRP A 124 8.99 14.52 -26.32
CA TRP A 124 9.48 13.23 -26.75
C TRP A 124 8.34 12.25 -27.07
N LEU A 125 7.29 12.22 -26.25
CA LEU A 125 6.12 11.37 -26.49
C LEU A 125 5.39 11.76 -27.79
N ASP A 126 5.20 13.07 -28.03
CA ASP A 126 4.61 13.60 -29.27
C ASP A 126 5.44 13.22 -30.50
N GLU A 127 6.76 13.37 -30.43
CA GLU A 127 7.68 13.16 -31.56
C GLU A 127 7.93 11.68 -31.87
N PHE A 128 8.11 10.85 -30.84
CA PHE A 128 8.59 9.47 -31.01
C PHE A 128 7.54 8.39 -30.71
N ALA A 129 6.44 8.72 -30.04
CA ALA A 129 5.42 7.75 -29.62
C ALA A 129 3.99 8.11 -30.07
N GLY A 130 3.82 9.10 -30.95
CA GLY A 130 2.49 9.50 -31.45
C GLY A 130 1.62 10.22 -30.42
N GLY A 131 2.24 10.82 -29.39
CA GLY A 131 1.58 11.68 -28.39
C GLY A 131 0.82 10.96 -27.28
N LYS A 132 0.67 9.63 -27.37
CA LYS A 132 -0.01 8.82 -26.34
C LYS A 132 0.64 7.45 -26.18
N PRO A 133 0.55 6.82 -24.99
CA PRO A 133 0.99 5.44 -24.83
C PRO A 133 0.21 4.50 -25.75
N GLU A 134 0.88 3.49 -26.29
CA GLU A 134 0.22 2.43 -27.06
C GLU A 134 -0.44 1.42 -26.09
N TRP A 135 -1.66 1.01 -26.37
CA TRP A 135 -2.43 0.04 -25.57
C TRP A 135 -2.66 -1.26 -26.35
N GLN A 136 -2.77 -2.39 -25.65
CA GLN A 136 -3.03 -3.70 -26.27
C GLN A 136 -4.44 -3.84 -26.85
N VAL A 137 -5.39 -2.97 -26.47
CA VAL A 137 -6.81 -3.05 -26.89
C VAL A 137 -7.21 -1.79 -27.65
N VAL A 138 -7.81 -1.99 -28.83
CA VAL A 138 -8.14 -0.96 -29.83
C VAL A 138 -9.36 -0.12 -29.44
N THR A 139 -10.21 -0.59 -28.53
CA THR A 139 -11.44 0.11 -28.16
C THR A 139 -11.18 1.12 -27.05
N GLU A 140 -11.16 2.40 -27.41
CA GLU A 140 -11.10 3.53 -26.48
C GLU A 140 -12.47 3.71 -25.82
N ALA A 141 -12.72 2.95 -24.74
CA ALA A 141 -13.82 3.25 -23.83
C ALA A 141 -13.46 4.50 -23.01
N PRO A 142 -14.41 5.40 -22.71
CA PRO A 142 -14.15 6.56 -21.86
C PRO A 142 -13.62 6.11 -20.50
N VAL A 143 -12.67 6.89 -19.96
CA VAL A 143 -12.14 6.68 -18.61
C VAL A 143 -13.32 6.74 -17.64
N GLN A 144 -13.47 5.69 -16.84
CA GLN A 144 -14.56 5.62 -15.87
C GLN A 144 -14.14 6.38 -14.61
N GLU A 145 -14.92 7.38 -14.20
CA GLU A 145 -14.79 7.97 -12.88
C GLU A 145 -15.01 6.89 -11.82
N LEU A 146 -14.00 6.66 -10.99
CA LEU A 146 -14.05 5.73 -9.87
C LEU A 146 -14.43 6.50 -8.60
N ASN A 147 -15.31 5.92 -7.79
CA ASN A 147 -15.50 6.39 -6.42
C ASN A 147 -14.34 5.93 -5.51
N ASP A 148 -14.27 6.48 -4.30
CA ASP A 148 -13.23 6.15 -3.34
C ASP A 148 -13.18 4.64 -3.04
N GLU A 149 -14.34 3.98 -2.90
CA GLU A 149 -14.41 2.54 -2.63
C GLU A 149 -13.74 1.71 -3.72
N GLN A 150 -13.97 2.07 -4.99
CA GLN A 150 -13.36 1.41 -6.14
C GLN A 150 -11.87 1.73 -6.25
N LEU A 151 -11.49 3.00 -6.04
CA LEU A 151 -10.12 3.46 -6.16
C LEU A 151 -9.21 2.81 -5.11
N PHE A 152 -9.71 2.69 -3.88
CA PHE A 152 -9.00 2.14 -2.73
C PHE A 152 -9.28 0.65 -2.49
N ASP A 153 -9.87 -0.06 -3.46
CA ASP A 153 -10.06 -1.51 -3.41
C ASP A 153 -8.73 -2.26 -3.64
N ARG A 154 -8.02 -2.48 -2.54
CA ARG A 154 -6.75 -3.19 -2.54
C ARG A 154 -6.92 -4.68 -2.77
N TRP A 155 -8.07 -5.25 -2.41
CA TRP A 155 -8.35 -6.66 -2.65
C TRP A 155 -8.25 -6.97 -4.14
N HIS A 156 -8.95 -6.20 -4.98
CA HIS A 156 -8.95 -6.41 -6.43
C HIS A 156 -7.67 -5.93 -7.10
N ARG A 157 -7.06 -4.83 -6.64
CA ARG A 157 -5.81 -4.31 -7.20
C ARG A 157 -4.59 -5.20 -6.94
N HIS A 158 -4.53 -5.87 -5.78
CA HIS A 158 -3.32 -6.60 -5.39
C HIS A 158 -3.55 -7.88 -4.59
N THR A 159 -4.27 -7.84 -3.45
CA THR A 159 -4.29 -8.95 -2.49
C THR A 159 -4.83 -10.25 -3.09
N LYS A 160 -5.83 -10.16 -3.97
CA LYS A 160 -6.38 -11.30 -4.73
C LYS A 160 -5.33 -12.03 -5.56
N HIS A 161 -4.38 -11.29 -6.12
CA HIS A 161 -3.37 -11.76 -7.07
C HIS A 161 -2.02 -12.12 -6.42
N CYS A 162 -1.74 -11.61 -5.21
CA CYS A 162 -0.50 -11.88 -4.49
C CYS A 162 -0.65 -13.07 -3.52
N PRO A 163 -0.01 -14.23 -3.76
CA PRO A 163 -0.15 -15.40 -2.89
C PRO A 163 0.29 -15.16 -1.45
N SER A 164 1.32 -14.34 -1.24
CA SER A 164 1.82 -14.00 0.09
C SER A 164 0.83 -13.15 0.88
N CYS A 165 0.22 -12.13 0.26
CA CYS A 165 -0.79 -11.29 0.89
C CYS A 165 -2.07 -12.09 1.17
N ARG A 166 -2.52 -12.92 0.23
CA ARG A 166 -3.70 -13.79 0.43
C ARG A 166 -3.50 -14.77 1.59
N LYS A 167 -2.35 -15.44 1.66
CA LYS A 167 -2.03 -16.35 2.79
C LYS A 167 -1.94 -15.59 4.12
N SER A 168 -1.38 -14.38 4.11
CA SER A 168 -1.31 -13.53 5.30
C SER A 168 -2.70 -13.14 5.80
N LEU A 169 -3.60 -12.74 4.88
CA LEU A 169 -4.98 -12.41 5.20
C LEU A 169 -5.72 -13.61 5.83
N ILE A 170 -5.62 -14.80 5.21
CA ILE A 170 -6.24 -16.03 5.75
C ILE A 170 -5.73 -16.36 7.16
N LEU A 171 -4.42 -16.20 7.40
CA LEU A 171 -3.85 -16.44 8.73
C LEU A 171 -4.40 -15.43 9.75
N ILE A 172 -4.43 -14.15 9.39
CA ILE A 172 -4.95 -13.08 10.27
C ILE A 172 -6.41 -13.32 10.59
N ASP A 173 -7.22 -13.71 9.60
CA ASP A 173 -8.64 -14.08 9.79
C ASP A 173 -8.78 -15.21 10.81
N LYS A 174 -8.02 -16.31 10.64
CA LYS A 174 -8.05 -17.43 11.58
C LYS A 174 -7.66 -17.04 13.00
N ILE A 175 -6.62 -16.23 13.17
CA ILE A 175 -6.17 -15.80 14.50
C ILE A 175 -7.21 -14.86 15.12
N LYS A 176 -7.79 -13.95 14.33
CA LYS A 176 -8.87 -13.06 14.77
C LYS A 176 -10.07 -13.87 15.26
N ASP A 177 -10.57 -14.81 14.46
CA ASP A 177 -11.72 -15.66 14.82
C ASP A 177 -11.43 -16.47 16.08
N PHE A 178 -10.20 -17.01 16.20
CA PHE A 178 -9.75 -17.68 17.41
C PHE A 178 -9.77 -16.77 18.64
N CYS A 179 -9.27 -15.53 18.54
CA CYS A 179 -9.33 -14.55 19.62
C CYS A 179 -10.76 -14.22 20.03
N GLN A 180 -11.68 -14.06 19.05
CA GLN A 180 -13.09 -13.78 19.33
C GLN A 180 -13.77 -14.95 20.07
N ASN A 181 -13.51 -16.18 19.61
CA ASN A 181 -14.02 -17.39 20.26
C ASN A 181 -13.47 -17.53 21.69
N ILE A 182 -12.17 -17.30 21.90
CA ILE A 182 -11.57 -17.31 23.25
C ILE A 182 -12.18 -16.23 24.13
N THR A 183 -12.40 -15.02 23.63
CA THR A 183 -13.04 -13.96 24.40
C THR A 183 -14.43 -14.38 24.87
N ALA A 184 -15.24 -15.00 24.00
CA ALA A 184 -16.56 -15.51 24.37
C ALA A 184 -16.49 -16.61 25.44
N ILE A 185 -15.58 -17.57 25.28
CA ILE A 185 -15.37 -18.65 26.25
C ILE A 185 -14.94 -18.09 27.61
N LEU A 186 -13.98 -17.16 27.65
CA LEU A 186 -13.50 -16.54 28.88
C LEU A 186 -14.59 -15.70 29.56
N ALA A 187 -15.46 -15.03 28.80
CA ALA A 187 -16.59 -14.29 29.34
C ALA A 187 -17.61 -15.22 30.02
N VAL A 188 -17.99 -16.33 29.36
CA VAL A 188 -18.88 -17.34 29.95
C VAL A 188 -18.25 -17.97 31.18
N PHE A 189 -16.96 -18.31 31.10
CA PHE A 189 -16.23 -18.88 32.24
C PHE A 189 -16.23 -17.92 33.43
N ALA A 190 -15.95 -16.63 33.22
CA ALA A 190 -16.02 -15.63 34.28
C ALA A 190 -17.42 -15.53 34.93
N LEU A 191 -18.49 -15.59 34.14
CA LEU A 191 -19.87 -15.60 34.65
C LEU A 191 -20.16 -16.83 35.52
N VAL A 192 -19.68 -18.01 35.13
CA VAL A 192 -19.83 -19.23 35.93
C VAL A 192 -19.10 -19.08 37.27
N LEU A 193 -17.86 -18.56 37.27
CA LEU A 193 -17.09 -18.35 38.51
C LEU A 193 -17.78 -17.36 39.47
N ILE A 194 -18.45 -16.34 38.93
CA ILE A 194 -19.27 -15.41 39.70
C ILE A 194 -20.49 -16.13 40.29
N ALA A 195 -21.19 -16.95 39.50
CA ALA A 195 -22.39 -17.68 39.95
C ALA A 195 -22.11 -18.67 41.10
N ILE A 196 -20.91 -19.26 41.15
CA ILE A 196 -20.48 -20.15 42.24
C ILE A 196 -19.80 -19.41 43.41
N ASN A 197 -19.85 -18.07 43.44
CA ASN A 197 -19.31 -17.21 44.50
C ASN A 197 -17.81 -17.41 44.79
N LEU A 198 -16.98 -17.62 43.76
CA LEU A 198 -15.54 -17.68 43.96
C LEU A 198 -14.92 -16.32 44.32
N PRO A 199 -13.76 -16.30 45.01
CA PRO A 199 -13.02 -15.08 45.29
C PRO A 199 -12.78 -14.22 44.06
N VAL A 200 -13.01 -12.90 44.18
CA VAL A 200 -12.85 -11.92 43.09
C VAL A 200 -11.49 -12.02 42.40
N LYS A 201 -10.41 -12.30 43.15
CA LYS A 201 -9.06 -12.47 42.58
C LYS A 201 -8.99 -13.57 41.52
N ILE A 202 -9.76 -14.65 41.66
CA ILE A 202 -9.82 -15.75 40.69
C ILE A 202 -10.65 -15.34 39.47
N VAL A 203 -11.77 -14.65 39.69
CA VAL A 203 -12.66 -14.15 38.62
C VAL A 203 -11.96 -13.11 37.73
N LEU A 204 -11.07 -12.29 38.29
CA LEU A 204 -10.35 -11.25 37.53
C LEU A 204 -9.43 -11.81 36.44
N ILE A 205 -8.89 -13.02 36.61
CA ILE A 205 -7.94 -13.63 35.67
C ILE A 205 -8.57 -13.82 34.27
N PRO A 206 -9.69 -14.56 34.10
CA PRO A 206 -10.32 -14.72 32.79
C PRO A 206 -10.86 -13.41 32.22
N ILE A 207 -11.28 -12.45 33.06
CA ILE A 207 -11.71 -11.13 32.60
C ILE A 207 -10.54 -10.39 31.93
N LEU A 208 -9.39 -10.30 32.59
CA LEU A 208 -8.21 -9.63 32.05
C LEU A 208 -7.70 -10.30 30.77
N LEU A 209 -7.69 -11.64 30.72
CA LEU A 209 -7.33 -12.39 29.52
C LEU A 209 -8.35 -12.17 28.38
N GLY A 210 -9.64 -12.11 28.70
CA GLY A 210 -10.70 -11.84 27.73
C GLY A 210 -10.60 -10.45 27.12
N ILE A 211 -10.29 -9.43 27.94
CA ILE A 211 -10.04 -8.05 27.50
C ILE A 211 -8.80 -8.01 26.59
N LEU A 212 -7.70 -8.65 27.00
CA LEU A 212 -6.49 -8.71 26.18
C LEU A 212 -6.74 -9.39 24.82
N SER A 213 -7.46 -10.51 24.81
CA SER A 213 -7.85 -11.23 23.59
C SER A 213 -8.74 -10.36 22.68
N LEU A 214 -9.66 -9.58 23.26
CA LEU A 214 -10.52 -8.67 22.53
C LEU A 214 -9.72 -7.53 21.88
N ILE A 215 -8.80 -6.91 22.63
CA ILE A 215 -7.91 -5.86 22.11
C ILE A 215 -7.06 -6.41 20.96
N LEU A 216 -6.52 -7.63 21.10
CA LEU A 216 -5.74 -8.28 20.05
C LEU A 216 -6.59 -8.54 18.81
N SER A 217 -7.80 -9.09 18.96
CA SER A 217 -8.76 -9.27 17.86
C SER A 217 -9.05 -7.96 17.13
N TYR A 218 -9.22 -6.87 17.87
CA TYR A 218 -9.50 -5.56 17.30
C TYR A 218 -8.31 -4.99 16.50
N LYS A 219 -7.09 -5.18 17.01
CA LYS A 219 -5.87 -4.79 16.28
C LYS A 219 -5.67 -5.65 15.03
N LEU A 220 -5.93 -6.95 15.11
CA LEU A 220 -5.86 -7.87 13.97
C LEU A 220 -6.86 -7.48 12.89
N ASP A 221 -8.08 -7.08 13.26
CA ASP A 221 -9.07 -6.61 12.29
C ASP A 221 -8.59 -5.34 11.56
N SER A 222 -7.94 -4.41 12.26
CA SER A 222 -7.33 -3.24 11.61
C SER A 222 -6.25 -3.63 10.59
N VAL A 223 -5.40 -4.61 10.91
CA VAL A 223 -4.36 -5.11 9.98
C VAL A 223 -5.00 -5.84 8.80
N ARG A 224 -6.04 -6.66 9.07
CA ARG A 224 -6.84 -7.36 8.06
C ARG A 224 -7.42 -6.38 7.04
N GLN A 225 -8.01 -5.27 7.49
CA GLN A 225 -8.56 -4.25 6.59
C GLN A 225 -7.49 -3.64 5.68
N GLY A 226 -6.26 -3.49 6.17
CA GLY A 226 -5.13 -3.07 5.34
C GLY A 226 -4.82 -4.01 4.17
N PHE A 227 -5.32 -5.24 4.14
CA PHE A 227 -5.23 -6.09 2.94
C PHE A 227 -6.41 -5.92 1.97
N LEU A 228 -7.49 -5.26 2.39
CA LEU A 228 -8.73 -5.11 1.64
C LEU A 228 -8.90 -3.69 1.08
N THR A 229 -8.66 -2.66 1.90
CA THR A 229 -8.87 -1.26 1.51
C THR A 229 -7.98 -0.29 2.30
N SER A 230 -7.70 0.90 1.76
CA SER A 230 -7.13 2.05 2.51
C SER A 230 -8.19 2.89 3.21
N ILE A 231 -9.48 2.69 2.91
CA ILE A 231 -10.54 3.48 3.52
C ILE A 231 -10.61 3.19 5.02
N PRO A 232 -10.53 4.21 5.89
CA PRO A 232 -10.63 4.01 7.31
C PRO A 232 -12.05 3.60 7.70
N GLN A 233 -12.19 2.51 8.45
CA GLN A 233 -13.50 2.04 8.92
C GLN A 233 -14.13 2.91 10.02
N LYS A 234 -13.35 3.76 10.70
CA LYS A 234 -13.74 4.41 11.96
C LYS A 234 -13.95 5.91 11.83
N GLY A 235 -14.40 6.34 10.64
CA GLY A 235 -14.54 7.74 10.29
C GLY A 235 -13.27 8.34 9.70
N LEU A 236 -13.40 9.56 9.18
CA LEU A 236 -12.30 10.31 8.60
C LEU A 236 -11.32 10.74 9.71
N PRO A 237 -10.01 10.71 9.46
CA PRO A 237 -9.06 11.29 10.39
C PRO A 237 -9.34 12.79 10.54
N GLU A 238 -9.42 13.29 11.77
CA GLU A 238 -9.44 14.73 12.01
C GLU A 238 -8.09 15.33 11.59
N VAL A 239 -8.09 16.02 10.45
CA VAL A 239 -6.91 16.75 9.98
C VAL A 239 -6.89 18.11 10.67
N LYS A 240 -6.00 18.29 11.63
CA LYS A 240 -5.66 19.62 12.15
C LYS A 240 -4.69 20.26 11.17
N LEU A 241 -5.19 21.23 10.39
CA LEU A 241 -4.36 22.11 9.59
C LEU A 241 -3.70 23.13 10.53
N TYR A 242 -2.37 23.22 10.48
CA TYR A 242 -1.58 24.23 11.18
C TYR A 242 -1.10 25.26 10.16
#